data_AF-A0A963RMT4-F1
#
_entry.id   AF-A0A963RMT4-F1
#
_cell.length_a   1.000
_cell.length_b   1.000
_cell.length_c   1.000
_cell.angle_alpha   90.00
_cell.angle_beta   90.00
_cell.angle_gamma   90.00
#
_symmetry.space_group_name_H-M   'P 1'
#
loop_
_entity.id
_entity.type
_entity.pdbx_description
1 polymer ?
#
loop_
_entity_poly.entity_id
_entity_poly.type
_entity_poly.pdbx_seq_one_letter_code
_entity_poly.pdbx_strand_id
1 'polypeptide(L)'
;MRSNGLLKWLLIPVALLVLFVAIRLFSGGGASAPPTADGSSRLTPEEMKALGIEGDTPRDTVATLVAQVKQLRTELQTALSDNRSQREENQRLRQRENAIDQRINSALESERSNLRRDQQQAASTRQQTEGLLADLQQRLDSIGGRGGGHADLPVGLGLHDGDEAGMEGGMRWVEPDDAKQSDGRGRSNGGINFPTSFGSSQSTLETTAQTVANAGARAAGVKSAMPVYTVPTNSTLMGSVAMTALIGRVPIDGTVNDPYPFKVLVGPDNLTANGIYIPDVAGAVFSGTAS
;
A
#
# COMPACT_ATOMS: atom_id res chain seq x y z
N MET A 1 -40.05 -36.58 11.42
CA MET A 1 -38.72 -36.01 11.05
C MET A 1 -38.09 -36.96 10.04
N ARG A 2 -37.91 -36.52 8.78
CA ARG A 2 -37.42 -37.37 7.69
C ARG A 2 -35.96 -37.75 7.95
N SER A 3 -35.65 -39.04 7.98
CA SER A 3 -34.30 -39.55 8.19
C SER A 3 -33.40 -39.21 7.01
N ASN A 4 -32.32 -38.46 7.26
CA ASN A 4 -31.31 -38.12 6.25
C ASN A 4 -30.55 -39.39 5.83
N GLY A 5 -30.84 -39.91 4.63
CA GLY A 5 -30.17 -41.09 4.07
C GLY A 5 -28.66 -40.90 3.88
N LEU A 6 -28.22 -39.65 3.76
CA LEU A 6 -26.81 -39.28 3.59
C LEU A 6 -25.98 -39.53 4.86
N LEU A 7 -26.60 -39.41 6.06
CA LEU A 7 -25.92 -39.69 7.33
C LEU A 7 -25.59 -41.18 7.49
N LYS A 8 -26.45 -42.08 6.98
CA LYS A 8 -26.21 -43.53 7.02
C LYS A 8 -25.03 -43.94 6.17
N TRP A 9 -24.87 -43.32 5.00
CA TRP A 9 -23.75 -43.58 4.10
C TRP A 9 -22.44 -42.93 4.56
N LEU A 10 -22.50 -41.79 5.26
CA LEU A 10 -21.32 -41.14 5.85
C LEU A 10 -20.83 -41.87 7.12
N LEU A 11 -21.70 -42.59 7.83
CA LEU A 11 -21.34 -43.38 9.02
C LEU A 11 -20.43 -44.57 8.69
N ILE A 12 -20.54 -45.15 7.48
CA ILE A 12 -19.77 -46.32 7.06
C ILE A 12 -18.26 -46.03 6.99
N PRO A 13 -17.77 -45.00 6.26
CA PRO A 13 -16.34 -44.69 6.23
C PRO A 13 -15.80 -44.23 7.58
N VAL A 14 -16.61 -43.53 8.39
CA VAL A 14 -16.21 -43.10 9.74
C VAL A 14 -16.04 -44.31 10.68
N ALA A 15 -16.95 -45.27 10.63
CA ALA A 15 -16.85 -46.50 11.41
C ALA A 15 -15.62 -47.33 11.02
N LEU A 16 -15.29 -47.40 9.73
CA LEU A 16 -14.07 -48.06 9.25
C LEU A 16 -12.79 -47.36 9.74
N LEU A 17 -12.79 -46.03 9.79
CA LEU A 17 -11.65 -45.26 10.29
C LEU A 17 -11.44 -45.49 11.79
N VAL A 18 -12.52 -45.50 12.57
CA VAL A 18 -12.47 -45.82 14.01
C VAL A 18 -11.99 -47.25 14.25
N LEU A 19 -12.47 -48.22 13.46
CA LEU A 19 -12.03 -49.61 13.54
C LEU A 19 -10.54 -49.75 13.21
N PHE A 20 -10.06 -49.05 12.17
CA PHE A 20 -8.65 -49.04 11.79
C PHE A 20 -7.75 -48.46 12.89
N VAL A 21 -8.18 -47.35 13.51
CA VAL A 21 -7.46 -46.74 14.64
C VAL A 21 -7.47 -47.66 15.87
N ALA A 22 -8.59 -48.33 16.15
CA ALA A 22 -8.69 -49.29 17.26
C ALA A 22 -7.76 -50.50 17.06
N ILE A 23 -7.68 -51.06 15.84
CA ILE A 23 -6.75 -52.15 15.51
C ILE A 23 -5.30 -51.68 15.65
N ARG A 24 -4.99 -50.45 15.20
CA ARG A 24 -3.63 -49.91 15.32
C ARG A 24 -3.22 -49.63 16.76
N LEU A 25 -4.15 -49.20 17.62
CA LEU A 25 -3.89 -49.00 19.04
C LEU A 25 -3.70 -50.33 19.79
N PHE A 26 -4.48 -51.37 19.45
CA PHE A 26 -4.37 -52.67 20.12
C PHE A 26 -3.19 -53.53 19.61
N SER A 27 -2.74 -53.33 18.37
CA SER A 27 -1.55 -54.01 17.83
C SER A 27 -0.22 -53.36 18.24
N GLY A 28 -0.24 -52.35 19.12
CA GLY A 28 0.94 -51.68 19.67
C GLY A 28 1.48 -52.28 20.98
N GLY A 29 1.17 -53.53 21.30
CA GLY A 29 1.54 -54.19 22.56
C GLY A 29 2.45 -55.40 22.35
N GLY A 30 3.70 -55.17 21.97
CA GLY A 30 4.77 -56.17 21.89
C GLY A 30 6.00 -55.74 22.69
N ALA A 31 5.81 -55.38 23.96
CA ALA A 31 6.90 -55.12 24.89
C ALA A 31 7.43 -56.44 25.45
N SER A 32 8.42 -57.02 24.79
CA SER A 32 9.32 -58.00 25.42
C SER A 32 10.55 -57.26 25.93
N ALA A 33 10.66 -57.18 27.25
CA ALA A 33 11.87 -56.78 27.95
C ALA A 33 13.06 -57.68 27.56
N PRO A 34 14.30 -57.17 27.58
CA PRO A 34 15.46 -57.93 27.15
C PRO A 34 15.81 -59.02 28.18
N PRO A 35 16.18 -60.25 27.76
CA PRO A 35 16.91 -61.14 28.63
C PRO A 35 18.35 -60.60 28.75
N THR A 36 18.74 -60.27 29.98
CA THR A 36 20.15 -60.24 30.38
C THR A 36 20.73 -61.63 30.16
N ALA A 37 21.59 -61.77 29.15
CA ALA A 37 22.44 -62.92 28.95
C ALA A 37 23.88 -62.44 28.90
N ASP A 38 24.60 -62.68 30.00
CA ASP A 38 26.05 -62.81 29.98
C ASP A 38 26.43 -63.85 28.92
N GLY A 39 27.18 -63.41 27.93
CA GLY A 39 27.59 -64.26 26.82
C GLY A 39 28.54 -63.48 25.93
N SER A 40 29.83 -63.59 26.23
CA SER A 40 30.93 -63.13 25.39
C SER A 40 30.94 -63.91 24.06
N SER A 41 30.00 -63.61 23.16
CA SER A 41 30.04 -64.06 21.78
C SER A 41 30.95 -63.11 21.01
N ARG A 42 32.25 -63.36 21.13
CA ARG A 42 33.24 -62.78 20.22
C ARG A 42 32.87 -63.22 18.81
N LEU A 43 32.49 -62.26 17.97
CA LEU A 43 32.36 -62.45 16.53
C LEU A 43 33.67 -63.07 16.02
N THR A 44 33.57 -64.16 15.26
CA THR A 44 34.75 -64.74 14.65
C THR A 44 35.29 -63.77 13.59
N PRO A 45 36.62 -63.62 13.42
CA PRO A 45 37.21 -62.60 12.55
C PRO A 45 36.76 -62.69 11.08
N GLU A 46 36.22 -63.84 10.67
CA GLU A 46 35.69 -64.06 9.33
C GLU A 46 34.27 -63.50 9.14
N GLU A 47 33.43 -63.48 10.19
CA GLU A 47 32.09 -62.90 10.15
C GLU A 47 32.13 -61.36 10.16
N MET A 48 33.13 -60.77 10.83
CA MET A 48 33.39 -59.32 10.77
C MET A 48 33.80 -58.85 9.36
N LYS A 49 34.50 -59.72 8.61
CA LYS A 49 34.94 -59.43 7.24
C LYS A 49 33.80 -59.54 6.23
N ALA A 50 32.86 -60.46 6.43
CA ALA A 50 31.69 -60.63 5.57
C ALA A 50 30.62 -59.53 5.74
N LEU A 51 30.55 -58.89 6.92
CA LEU A 51 29.63 -57.77 7.19
C LEU A 51 30.19 -56.38 6.81
N GLY A 52 31.42 -56.26 6.32
CA GLY A 52 32.00 -54.97 5.92
C GLY A 52 32.30 -54.00 7.08
N ILE A 53 32.41 -54.52 8.31
CA ILE A 53 32.67 -53.76 9.54
C ILE A 53 34.16 -53.81 9.89
N GLU A 54 35.03 -53.68 8.88
CA GLU A 54 36.48 -53.85 9.07
C GLU A 54 37.17 -52.56 9.57
N GLY A 55 36.44 -51.45 9.68
CA GLY A 55 37.00 -50.14 10.05
C GLY A 55 36.65 -49.60 11.44
N ASP A 56 35.47 -49.93 11.97
CA ASP A 56 34.94 -49.27 13.16
C ASP A 56 35.17 -50.14 14.40
N THR A 57 36.17 -49.79 15.21
CA THR A 57 36.42 -50.54 16.45
C THR A 57 35.24 -50.38 17.43
N PRO A 58 35.02 -51.31 18.39
CA PRO A 58 33.99 -51.12 19.43
C PRO A 58 34.13 -49.81 20.23
N ARG A 59 35.32 -49.21 20.23
CA ARG A 59 35.54 -47.89 20.81
C ARG A 59 35.04 -46.76 19.93
N ASP A 60 35.09 -46.92 18.62
CA ASP A 60 34.71 -45.93 17.61
C ASP A 60 33.18 -45.84 17.45
N THR A 61 32.49 -46.98 17.52
CA THR A 61 31.01 -47.03 17.61
C THR A 61 30.49 -46.37 18.89
N VAL A 62 31.13 -46.62 20.04
CA VAL A 62 30.78 -45.95 21.31
C VAL A 62 31.11 -44.46 21.25
N ALA A 63 32.23 -44.07 20.64
CA ALA A 63 32.58 -42.66 20.45
C ALA A 63 31.54 -41.94 19.59
N THR A 64 31.05 -42.60 18.53
CA THR A 64 30.00 -42.08 17.65
C THR A 64 28.66 -41.94 18.38
N LEU A 65 28.25 -42.95 19.17
CA LEU A 65 27.05 -42.85 20.01
C LEU A 65 27.16 -41.72 21.04
N VAL A 66 28.30 -41.58 21.69
CA VAL A 66 28.55 -40.49 22.64
C VAL A 66 28.53 -39.14 21.92
N ALA A 67 29.05 -39.05 20.69
CA ALA A 67 28.97 -37.85 19.87
C ALA A 67 27.53 -37.51 19.50
N GLN A 68 26.73 -38.48 19.06
CA GLN A 68 25.31 -38.30 18.75
C GLN A 68 24.49 -37.88 19.99
N VAL A 69 24.75 -38.48 21.15
CA VAL A 69 24.09 -38.09 22.41
C VAL A 69 24.48 -36.66 22.82
N LYS A 70 25.75 -36.29 22.64
CA LYS A 70 26.20 -34.89 22.87
C LYS A 70 25.53 -33.92 21.90
N GLN A 71 25.39 -34.30 20.63
CA GLN A 71 24.68 -33.51 19.64
C GLN A 71 23.20 -33.34 20.01
N LEU A 72 22.49 -34.43 20.31
CA LEU A 72 21.09 -34.39 20.74
C LEU A 72 20.90 -33.53 21.99
N ARG A 73 21.82 -33.62 22.96
CA ARG A 73 21.80 -32.76 24.15
C ARG A 73 21.94 -31.28 23.78
N THR A 74 22.80 -30.98 22.82
CA THR A 74 23.03 -29.63 22.33
C THR A 74 21.79 -29.10 21.60
N GLU A 75 21.20 -29.90 20.71
CA GLU A 75 19.96 -29.55 20.01
C GLU A 75 18.79 -29.35 20.97
N LEU A 76 18.63 -30.22 21.98
CA LEU A 76 17.62 -30.03 23.02
C LEU A 76 17.86 -28.75 23.83
N GLN A 77 19.12 -28.45 24.16
CA GLN A 77 19.45 -27.23 24.88
C GLN A 77 19.13 -25.99 24.04
N THR A 78 19.47 -25.99 22.75
CA THR A 78 19.14 -24.93 21.81
C THR A 78 17.62 -24.79 21.63
N ALA A 79 16.90 -25.89 21.42
CA ALA A 79 15.44 -25.86 21.29
C ALA A 79 14.75 -25.33 22.55
N LEU A 80 15.26 -25.65 23.73
CA LEU A 80 14.76 -25.12 25.00
C LEU A 80 15.06 -23.61 25.15
N SER A 81 16.24 -23.13 24.73
CA SER A 81 16.54 -21.70 24.75
C SER A 81 15.69 -20.93 23.75
N ASP A 82 15.49 -21.47 22.56
CA ASP A 82 14.66 -20.86 21.51
C ASP A 82 13.19 -20.83 21.92
N ASN A 83 12.69 -21.88 22.56
CA ASN A 83 11.32 -21.87 23.07
C ASN A 83 11.14 -20.81 24.18
N ARG A 84 12.15 -20.58 25.01
CA ARG A 84 12.11 -19.50 26.02
C ARG A 84 12.14 -18.13 25.37
N SER A 85 13.01 -17.88 24.39
CA SER A 85 13.08 -16.60 23.69
C SER A 85 11.78 -16.31 22.92
N GLN A 86 11.21 -17.31 22.24
CA GLN A 86 9.91 -17.21 21.57
C GLN A 86 8.76 -16.90 22.54
N ARG A 87 8.81 -17.45 23.75
CA ARG A 87 7.83 -17.15 24.81
C ARG A 87 7.94 -15.71 25.30
N GLU A 88 9.15 -15.21 25.49
CA GLU A 88 9.40 -13.82 25.86
C GLU A 88 8.95 -12.85 24.75
N GLU A 89 9.22 -13.17 23.49
CA GLU A 89 8.77 -12.38 22.36
C GLU A 89 7.23 -12.36 22.26
N ASN A 90 6.57 -13.51 22.41
CA ASN A 90 5.11 -13.57 22.48
C ASN A 90 4.54 -12.70 23.61
N GLN A 91 5.17 -12.71 24.79
CA GLN A 91 4.75 -11.84 25.89
C GLN A 91 4.93 -10.36 25.54
N ARG A 92 6.06 -9.99 24.91
CA ARG A 92 6.29 -8.61 24.45
C ARG A 92 5.29 -8.18 23.38
N LEU A 93 4.94 -9.07 22.45
CA LEU A 93 3.94 -8.80 21.41
C LEU A 93 2.57 -8.57 22.03
N ARG A 94 2.15 -9.40 22.99
CA ARG A 94 0.89 -9.20 23.73
C ARG A 94 0.86 -7.89 24.52
N GLN A 95 1.98 -7.50 25.14
CA GLN A 95 2.08 -6.20 25.81
C GLN A 95 1.96 -5.04 24.81
N ARG A 96 2.56 -5.17 23.62
CA ARG A 96 2.42 -4.17 22.55
C ARG A 96 1.00 -4.09 22.02
N GLU A 97 0.34 -5.22 21.79
CA GLU A 97 -1.06 -5.30 21.36
C GLU A 97 -1.96 -4.55 22.34
N ASN A 98 -1.86 -4.85 23.64
CA ASN A 98 -2.62 -4.15 24.68
C ASN A 98 -2.34 -2.63 24.70
N ALA A 99 -1.09 -2.22 24.50
CA ALA A 99 -0.72 -0.80 24.45
C ALA A 99 -1.27 -0.11 23.19
N ILE A 100 -1.32 -0.81 22.06
CA ILE A 100 -1.92 -0.32 20.82
C ILE A 100 -3.43 -0.17 20.99
N ASP A 101 -4.12 -1.16 21.56
CA ASP A 101 -5.56 -1.12 21.81
C ASP A 101 -5.95 0.06 22.72
N GLN A 102 -5.17 0.31 23.77
CA GLN A 102 -5.38 1.48 24.63
C GLN A 102 -5.22 2.80 23.86
N ARG A 103 -4.21 2.90 23.00
CA ARG A 103 -4.00 4.09 22.16
C ARG A 103 -5.14 4.27 21.16
N ILE A 104 -5.59 3.20 20.49
CA ILE A 104 -6.70 3.24 19.54
C ILE A 104 -7.98 3.70 20.25
N ASN A 105 -8.30 3.12 21.41
CA ASN A 105 -9.48 3.51 22.17
C ASN A 105 -9.42 4.98 22.61
N SER A 106 -8.25 5.45 23.04
CA SER A 106 -8.07 6.87 23.40
C SER A 106 -8.22 7.82 22.21
N ALA A 107 -7.65 7.44 21.06
CA ALA A 107 -7.75 8.21 19.82
C ALA A 107 -9.20 8.25 19.31
N LEU A 108 -9.87 7.10 19.29
CA LEU A 108 -11.27 6.98 18.90
C LEU A 108 -12.20 7.81 19.81
N GLU A 109 -11.98 7.78 21.13
CA GLU A 109 -12.78 8.60 22.06
C GLU A 109 -12.52 10.10 21.83
N SER A 110 -11.26 10.50 21.61
CA SER A 110 -10.94 11.89 21.28
C SER A 110 -11.59 12.33 19.98
N GLU A 111 -11.56 11.52 18.93
CA GLU A 111 -12.20 11.80 17.65
C GLU A 111 -13.71 11.91 17.79
N ARG A 112 -14.34 10.99 18.53
CA ARG A 112 -15.77 11.05 18.85
C ARG A 112 -16.13 12.32 19.62
N SER A 113 -15.29 12.73 20.57
CA SER A 113 -15.50 13.97 21.32
C SER A 113 -15.39 15.21 20.42
N ASN A 114 -14.47 15.21 19.45
CA ASN A 114 -14.31 16.28 18.46
C ASN A 114 -15.56 16.34 17.56
N LEU A 115 -15.97 15.20 17.02
CA LEU A 115 -17.14 15.12 16.15
C LEU A 115 -18.42 15.63 16.85
N ARG A 116 -18.60 15.29 18.14
CA ARG A 116 -19.72 15.80 18.94
C ARG A 116 -19.65 17.32 19.14
N ARG A 117 -18.47 17.87 19.40
CA ARG A 117 -18.27 19.32 19.53
C ARG A 117 -18.56 20.04 18.21
N ASP A 118 -18.07 19.52 17.10
CA ASP A 118 -18.29 20.10 15.77
C ASP A 118 -19.78 20.07 15.39
N GLN A 119 -20.48 18.97 15.68
CA GLN A 119 -21.93 18.87 15.49
C GLN A 119 -22.69 19.89 16.34
N GLN A 120 -22.31 20.07 17.62
CA GLN A 120 -22.92 21.05 18.51
C GLN A 120 -22.66 22.49 18.03
N GLN A 121 -21.44 22.79 17.60
CA GLN A 121 -21.10 24.09 17.02
C GLN A 121 -21.91 24.35 15.76
N ALA A 122 -21.94 23.40 14.82
CA ALA A 122 -22.73 23.53 13.61
C ALA A 122 -24.23 23.71 13.90
N ALA A 123 -24.79 22.99 14.87
CA ALA A 123 -26.18 23.17 15.30
C ALA A 123 -26.42 24.56 15.90
N SER A 124 -25.51 25.04 16.75
CA SER A 124 -25.62 26.38 17.36
C SER A 124 -25.48 27.50 16.32
N THR A 125 -24.57 27.35 15.35
CA THR A 125 -24.41 28.29 14.24
C THR A 125 -25.66 28.31 13.38
N ARG A 126 -26.27 27.15 13.08
CA ARG A 126 -27.54 27.09 12.34
C ARG A 126 -28.65 27.85 13.06
N GLN A 127 -28.83 27.63 14.36
CA GLN A 127 -29.83 28.34 15.15
C GLN A 127 -29.57 29.87 15.18
N GLN A 128 -28.31 30.28 15.30
CA GLN A 128 -27.94 31.71 15.23
C GLN A 128 -28.24 32.29 13.85
N THR A 129 -27.88 31.60 12.77
CA THR A 129 -28.18 32.06 11.41
C THR A 129 -29.68 32.17 11.15
N GLU A 130 -30.48 31.18 11.58
CA GLU A 130 -31.94 31.24 11.46
C GLU A 130 -32.53 32.43 12.21
N GLY A 131 -32.02 32.74 13.41
CA GLY A 131 -32.42 33.93 14.17
C GLY A 131 -32.06 35.25 13.46
N LEU A 132 -30.87 35.33 12.86
CA LEU A 132 -30.46 36.50 12.08
C LEU A 132 -31.30 36.65 10.81
N LEU A 133 -31.61 35.56 10.11
CA LEU A 133 -32.49 35.59 8.94
C LEU A 133 -33.90 36.06 9.31
N ALA A 134 -34.44 35.61 10.45
CA ALA A 134 -35.73 36.07 10.95
C ALA A 134 -35.71 37.59 11.28
N ASP A 135 -34.65 38.11 11.90
CA ASP A 135 -34.51 39.56 12.16
C ASP A 135 -34.39 40.35 10.85
N LEU A 136 -33.64 39.84 9.86
CA LEU A 136 -33.54 40.46 8.54
C LEU A 136 -34.90 40.49 7.83
N GLN A 137 -35.67 39.40 7.89
CA GLN A 137 -37.01 39.35 7.33
C GLN A 137 -37.93 40.38 8.00
N GLN A 138 -37.90 40.48 9.33
CA GLN A 138 -38.70 41.45 10.06
C GLN A 138 -38.33 42.90 9.73
N ARG A 139 -37.03 43.20 9.58
CA ARG A 139 -36.55 44.52 9.14
C ARG A 139 -36.99 44.81 7.70
N LEU A 140 -36.88 43.85 6.80
CA LEU A 140 -37.30 44.00 5.40
C LEU A 140 -38.81 44.24 5.30
N ASP A 141 -39.63 43.50 6.03
CA ASP A 141 -41.09 43.70 6.10
C ASP A 141 -41.44 45.07 6.69
N SER A 142 -40.68 45.57 7.67
CA SER A 142 -40.88 46.92 8.23
C SER A 142 -40.56 48.07 7.27
N ILE A 143 -39.65 47.83 6.31
CA ILE A 143 -39.27 48.78 5.26
C ILE A 143 -40.26 48.65 4.07
N GLY A 144 -40.56 47.43 3.65
CA GLY A 144 -41.47 47.12 2.53
C GLY A 144 -42.95 47.36 2.83
N GLY A 145 -43.36 47.33 4.11
CA GLY A 145 -44.72 47.65 4.55
C GLY A 145 -45.05 49.14 4.57
N ARG A 146 -44.06 50.03 4.38
CA ARG A 146 -44.30 51.46 4.15
C ARG A 146 -44.60 51.72 2.68
N GLY A 147 -45.79 51.29 2.26
CA GLY A 147 -46.36 51.73 0.99
C GLY A 147 -46.56 53.25 1.01
N GLY A 148 -45.80 53.95 0.17
CA GLY A 148 -46.10 55.33 -0.24
C GLY A 148 -45.03 56.36 0.09
N GLY A 149 -44.17 56.63 -0.90
CA GLY A 149 -43.43 57.89 -1.03
C GLY A 149 -42.13 57.98 -0.24
N HIS A 150 -41.04 58.22 -0.97
CA HIS A 150 -39.69 58.53 -0.50
C HIS A 150 -38.85 57.29 -0.11
N ALA A 151 -38.26 56.69 -1.15
CA ALA A 151 -37.10 55.84 -1.00
C ALA A 151 -35.89 56.70 -0.62
N ASP A 152 -35.73 56.98 0.67
CA ASP A 152 -34.44 57.41 1.23
C ASP A 152 -33.52 56.19 1.23
N LEU A 153 -32.85 55.95 0.10
CA LEU A 153 -31.69 55.06 0.09
C LEU A 153 -30.63 55.67 1.01
N PRO A 154 -30.03 54.90 1.93
CA PRO A 154 -29.00 55.44 2.82
C PRO A 154 -27.84 56.00 2.00
N VAL A 155 -27.54 57.28 2.23
CA VAL A 155 -26.38 57.99 1.66
C VAL A 155 -25.10 57.20 1.98
N GLY A 156 -24.52 56.58 0.95
CA GLY A 156 -23.35 55.71 1.11
C GLY A 156 -23.14 54.68 -0.01
N LEU A 157 -24.08 54.52 -0.95
CA LEU A 157 -23.92 53.62 -2.11
C LEU A 157 -23.32 54.28 -3.37
N GLY A 158 -22.99 55.58 -3.34
CA GLY A 158 -22.25 56.25 -4.42
C GLY A 158 -22.97 56.36 -5.77
N LEU A 159 -24.23 55.96 -5.88
CA LEU A 159 -25.04 56.09 -7.08
C LEU A 159 -25.57 57.53 -7.13
N HIS A 160 -25.05 58.31 -8.08
CA HIS A 160 -25.55 59.65 -8.37
C HIS A 160 -26.61 59.57 -9.48
N ASP A 161 -27.59 60.47 -9.48
CA ASP A 161 -28.57 60.58 -10.58
C ASP A 161 -27.81 60.76 -11.91
N GLY A 162 -27.82 59.72 -12.75
CA GLY A 162 -27.04 59.63 -13.99
C GLY A 162 -26.27 58.33 -14.20
N ASP A 163 -26.02 57.52 -13.15
CA ASP A 163 -25.34 56.22 -13.27
C ASP A 163 -26.22 55.12 -13.90
N GLU A 164 -27.52 55.39 -14.03
CA GLU A 164 -28.51 54.54 -14.70
C GLU A 164 -28.33 54.47 -16.24
N ALA A 165 -27.57 55.38 -16.84
CA ALA A 165 -27.31 55.38 -18.28
C ALA A 165 -26.32 54.27 -18.74
N GLY A 166 -25.65 53.58 -17.81
CA GLY A 166 -24.64 52.57 -18.10
C GLY A 166 -25.03 51.13 -17.77
N MET A 167 -26.21 50.91 -17.18
CA MET A 167 -26.69 49.58 -16.77
C MET A 167 -27.61 48.96 -17.83
N GLU A 168 -27.19 48.96 -19.10
CA GLU A 168 -27.69 47.95 -20.04
C GLU A 168 -27.16 46.60 -19.56
N GLY A 169 -28.04 45.64 -19.32
CA GLY A 169 -27.78 44.33 -18.68
C GLY A 169 -26.83 43.41 -19.45
N GLY A 170 -25.56 43.81 -19.57
CA GLY A 170 -24.48 43.05 -20.18
C GLY A 170 -23.31 42.93 -19.22
N MET A 171 -22.70 41.74 -19.19
CA MET A 171 -21.46 41.46 -18.45
C MET A 171 -20.38 42.45 -18.89
N ARG A 172 -19.99 43.39 -18.00
CA ARG A 172 -18.88 44.31 -18.24
C ARG A 172 -17.59 43.67 -17.77
N TRP A 173 -16.75 43.28 -18.71
CA TRP A 173 -15.38 42.86 -18.41
C TRP A 173 -14.58 44.05 -17.88
N VAL A 174 -13.95 43.87 -16.71
CA VAL A 174 -13.00 44.82 -16.12
C VAL A 174 -11.62 44.20 -16.24
N GLU A 175 -10.72 44.91 -16.92
CA GLU A 175 -9.34 44.48 -17.12
C GLU A 175 -8.59 44.51 -15.78
N PRO A 176 -7.88 43.45 -15.38
CA PRO A 176 -7.13 43.43 -14.12
C PRO A 176 -5.88 44.32 -14.19
N ASP A 177 -5.60 45.03 -13.09
CA ASP A 177 -4.51 46.02 -13.00
C ASP A 177 -3.08 45.42 -13.18
N ASP A 178 -2.93 44.11 -13.08
CA ASP A 178 -1.65 43.38 -13.21
C ASP A 178 -1.40 42.82 -14.62
N ALA A 179 -2.32 43.04 -15.57
CA ALA A 179 -2.19 42.65 -16.97
C ALA A 179 -1.03 43.39 -17.66
N LYS A 180 -0.03 42.66 -18.13
CA LYS A 180 1.06 43.21 -18.96
C LYS A 180 0.78 42.94 -20.43
N GLN A 181 0.81 43.99 -21.24
CA GLN A 181 0.67 43.89 -22.69
C GLN A 181 1.97 43.33 -23.29
N SER A 182 1.88 42.27 -24.09
CA SER A 182 3.06 41.72 -24.75
C SER A 182 3.47 42.63 -25.92
N ASP A 183 4.66 43.25 -25.86
CA ASP A 183 5.24 44.03 -26.95
C ASP A 183 5.74 43.14 -28.10
N GLY A 184 4.81 42.47 -28.79
CA GLY A 184 5.06 41.83 -30.07
C GLY A 184 4.74 42.81 -31.19
N ARG A 185 5.74 43.29 -31.93
CA ARG A 185 5.53 44.05 -33.18
C ARG A 185 4.87 43.12 -34.21
N GLY A 186 3.54 43.06 -34.18
CA GLY A 186 2.75 42.21 -35.06
C GLY A 186 1.27 42.38 -34.74
N ARG A 187 0.56 43.07 -35.62
CA ARG A 187 -0.83 43.48 -35.48
C ARG A 187 -1.80 42.30 -35.34
N SER A 188 -2.79 42.46 -34.45
CA SER A 188 -4.18 41.95 -34.49
C SER A 188 -4.68 40.91 -33.48
N ASN A 189 -3.91 40.49 -32.47
CA ASN A 189 -4.49 39.90 -31.25
C ASN A 189 -3.46 39.93 -30.09
N GLY A 190 -3.39 41.04 -29.35
CA GLY A 190 -2.48 41.17 -28.21
C GLY A 190 -2.97 40.35 -27.05
N GLY A 191 -2.45 39.12 -26.89
CA GLY A 191 -2.76 38.27 -25.75
C GLY A 191 -2.31 38.93 -24.45
N ILE A 192 -3.21 38.98 -23.46
CA ILE A 192 -2.90 39.43 -22.10
C ILE A 192 -1.96 38.39 -21.49
N ASN A 193 -0.77 38.80 -21.04
CA ASN A 193 0.20 37.90 -20.44
C ASN A 193 0.24 38.13 -18.92
N PHE A 194 -0.11 37.08 -18.17
CA PHE A 194 -0.07 37.11 -16.70
C PHE A 194 1.34 36.80 -16.19
N PRO A 195 1.82 37.47 -15.13
CA PRO A 195 3.09 37.13 -14.51
C PRO A 195 3.01 35.74 -13.85
N THR A 196 3.51 34.71 -14.52
CA THR A 196 3.75 33.42 -13.88
C THR A 196 4.94 33.56 -12.94
N SER A 197 4.76 33.14 -11.68
CA SER A 197 5.83 33.11 -10.64
C SER A 197 7.03 32.23 -11.03
N PHE A 198 6.91 31.47 -12.11
CA PHE A 198 7.99 30.77 -12.79
C PHE A 198 8.27 31.50 -14.11
N GLY A 199 9.43 32.16 -14.20
CA GLY A 199 9.89 32.81 -15.43
C GLY A 199 10.25 31.80 -16.53
N SER A 200 10.42 32.28 -17.76
CA SER A 200 10.75 31.50 -18.96
C SER A 200 12.13 30.83 -18.88
N SER A 201 12.26 29.78 -18.08
CA SER A 201 13.46 28.94 -18.03
C SER A 201 13.64 28.08 -19.29
N GLN A 202 12.63 28.04 -20.17
CA GLN A 202 12.69 27.35 -21.46
C GLN A 202 13.83 27.87 -22.32
N SER A 203 13.94 29.19 -22.58
CA SER A 203 14.91 29.69 -23.56
C SER A 203 16.37 29.40 -23.18
N THR A 204 16.66 29.43 -21.88
CA THR A 204 17.96 29.04 -21.32
C THR A 204 18.25 27.56 -21.49
N LEU A 205 17.24 26.69 -21.36
CA LEU A 205 17.37 25.25 -21.57
C LEU A 205 17.52 24.92 -23.06
N GLU A 206 16.77 25.56 -23.95
CA GLU A 206 16.89 25.36 -25.40
C GLU A 206 18.26 25.80 -25.93
N THR A 207 18.77 26.95 -25.48
CA THR A 207 20.11 27.45 -25.83
C THR A 207 21.21 26.52 -25.33
N THR A 208 21.05 26.00 -24.10
CA THR A 208 22.01 25.05 -23.51
C THR A 208 22.00 23.71 -24.25
N ALA A 209 20.81 23.20 -24.59
CA ALA A 209 20.64 21.96 -25.33
C ALA A 209 21.27 22.04 -26.74
N GLN A 210 21.10 23.16 -27.45
CA GLN A 210 21.74 23.38 -28.74
C GLN A 210 23.26 23.50 -28.64
N THR A 211 23.77 24.11 -27.56
CA THR A 211 25.22 24.22 -27.35
C THR A 211 25.85 22.84 -27.10
N VAL A 212 25.20 22.00 -26.28
CA VAL A 212 25.65 20.63 -25.99
C VAL A 212 25.54 19.74 -27.23
N ALA A 213 24.44 19.83 -27.98
CA ALA A 213 24.26 19.08 -29.22
C ALA A 213 25.32 19.43 -30.28
N ASN A 214 25.64 20.72 -30.45
CA ASN A 214 26.66 21.18 -31.38
C ASN A 214 28.09 20.79 -30.93
N ALA A 215 28.36 20.77 -29.63
CA ALA A 215 29.62 20.29 -29.08
C ALA A 215 29.79 18.77 -29.30
N GLY A 216 28.74 17.98 -29.07
CA GLY A 216 28.72 16.55 -29.34
C GLY A 216 28.90 16.20 -30.83
N ALA A 217 28.25 16.94 -31.73
CA ALA A 217 28.38 16.76 -33.17
C ALA A 217 29.82 17.01 -33.65
N ARG A 218 30.49 18.04 -33.12
CA ARG A 218 31.90 18.36 -33.42
C ARG A 218 32.86 17.30 -32.89
N ALA A 219 32.62 16.77 -31.69
CA ALA A 219 33.43 15.71 -31.10
C ALA A 219 33.29 14.37 -31.86
N ALA A 220 32.11 14.09 -32.43
CA ALA A 220 31.82 12.87 -33.20
C ALA A 220 32.18 12.97 -34.69
N GLY A 221 32.65 14.13 -35.19
CA GLY A 221 33.04 14.32 -36.58
C GLY A 221 31.88 14.35 -37.59
N VAL A 222 30.63 14.51 -37.12
CA VAL A 222 29.43 14.46 -37.97
C VAL A 222 28.94 15.89 -38.24
N LYS A 223 28.78 16.26 -39.53
CA LYS A 223 28.39 17.63 -39.94
C LYS A 223 26.97 18.05 -39.52
N SER A 224 26.10 17.09 -39.22
CA SER A 224 24.73 17.32 -38.79
C SER A 224 24.31 16.22 -37.83
N ALA A 225 23.92 16.58 -36.60
CA ALA A 225 23.39 15.64 -35.62
C ALA A 225 21.91 15.41 -35.91
N MET A 226 21.53 14.13 -36.10
CA MET A 226 20.12 13.75 -36.18
C MET A 226 19.54 13.75 -34.76
N PRO A 227 18.51 14.57 -34.46
CA PRO A 227 17.91 14.58 -33.14
C PRO A 227 17.12 13.27 -32.95
N VAL A 228 17.60 12.44 -32.03
CA VAL A 228 16.88 11.25 -31.57
C VAL A 228 16.36 11.50 -30.16
N TYR A 229 15.07 11.27 -29.95
CA TYR A 229 14.49 11.30 -28.62
C TYR A 229 14.83 9.99 -27.91
N THR A 230 15.72 10.05 -26.93
CA THR A 230 15.96 8.94 -26.02
C THR A 230 15.04 9.08 -24.81
N VAL A 231 14.41 7.98 -24.42
CA VAL A 231 13.61 7.93 -23.20
C VAL A 231 14.50 7.39 -22.07
N PRO A 232 14.58 8.05 -20.90
CA PRO A 232 15.32 7.53 -19.76
C PRO A 232 14.89 6.11 -19.37
N THR A 233 15.83 5.34 -18.82
CA THR A 233 15.50 4.10 -18.13
C THR A 233 14.46 4.41 -17.04
N ASN A 234 13.33 3.70 -17.04
CA ASN A 234 12.12 3.88 -16.20
C ASN A 234 11.03 4.86 -16.70
N SER A 235 11.12 5.35 -17.93
CA SER A 235 10.05 6.17 -18.53
C SER A 235 8.76 5.36 -18.68
N THR A 236 7.63 5.98 -18.31
CA THR A 236 6.32 5.32 -18.34
C THR A 236 5.57 5.80 -19.56
N LEU A 237 5.42 4.92 -20.56
CA LEU A 237 4.76 5.26 -21.83
C LEU A 237 3.24 5.08 -21.67
N MET A 238 2.51 6.20 -21.58
CA MET A 238 1.06 6.19 -21.44
C MET A 238 0.42 5.99 -22.83
N GLY A 239 -0.40 4.95 -22.99
CA GLY A 239 -1.00 4.58 -24.29
C GLY A 239 -0.15 3.69 -25.19
N SER A 240 1.03 3.25 -24.75
CA SER A 240 1.79 2.22 -25.46
C SER A 240 1.16 0.84 -25.23
N VAL A 241 0.84 0.15 -26.32
CA VAL A 241 0.54 -1.29 -26.30
C VAL A 241 1.86 -2.04 -26.14
N ALA A 242 2.34 -2.18 -24.92
CA ALA A 242 3.48 -3.05 -24.65
C ALA A 242 3.00 -4.51 -24.69
N MET A 243 3.32 -5.19 -25.79
CA MET A 243 3.45 -6.65 -25.79
C MET A 243 4.57 -7.02 -24.82
N THR A 244 4.38 -7.99 -23.92
CA THR A 244 5.20 -9.23 -23.82
C THR A 244 5.00 -9.99 -22.50
N ALA A 245 5.27 -11.29 -22.58
CA ALA A 245 4.87 -12.37 -21.69
C ALA A 245 5.43 -12.29 -20.25
N LEU A 246 4.65 -12.85 -19.33
CA LEU A 246 5.06 -13.13 -17.95
C LEU A 246 6.22 -14.14 -17.98
N ILE A 247 7.45 -13.68 -17.70
CA ILE A 247 8.62 -14.54 -17.49
C ILE A 247 8.99 -14.50 -16.02
N GLY A 248 8.91 -15.65 -15.35
CA GLY A 248 9.38 -15.87 -13.98
C GLY A 248 10.09 -17.22 -13.90
N ARG A 249 11.10 -17.34 -13.03
CA ARG A 249 11.78 -18.62 -12.73
C ARG A 249 11.08 -19.30 -11.55
N VAL A 250 11.03 -20.64 -11.56
CA VAL A 250 10.53 -21.42 -10.42
C VAL A 250 11.66 -21.54 -9.39
N PRO A 251 11.47 -21.08 -8.14
CA PRO A 251 12.50 -21.19 -7.11
C PRO A 251 12.78 -22.66 -6.75
N ILE A 252 14.07 -22.98 -6.57
CA ILE A 252 14.55 -24.22 -5.96
C ILE A 252 15.16 -23.79 -4.62
N ASP A 253 14.79 -24.45 -3.51
CA ASP A 253 15.30 -24.19 -2.15
C ASP A 253 15.00 -22.82 -1.52
N GLY A 254 13.89 -22.18 -1.93
CA GLY A 254 13.33 -21.02 -1.20
C GLY A 254 14.09 -19.70 -1.36
N THR A 255 15.09 -19.63 -2.22
CA THR A 255 15.79 -18.39 -2.56
C THR A 255 15.83 -18.16 -4.07
N VAL A 256 15.31 -17.03 -4.54
CA VAL A 256 15.49 -16.60 -5.93
C VAL A 256 16.81 -15.84 -6.03
N ASN A 257 17.77 -16.40 -6.77
CA ASN A 257 19.03 -15.76 -7.08
C ASN A 257 18.83 -14.83 -8.30
N ASP A 258 19.14 -13.54 -8.16
CA ASP A 258 18.86 -12.43 -9.10
C ASP A 258 17.37 -12.06 -9.27
N PRO A 259 16.80 -11.26 -8.34
CA PRO A 259 15.42 -10.81 -8.45
C PRO A 259 15.24 -9.77 -9.56
N TYR A 260 14.23 -9.93 -10.41
CA TYR A 260 13.99 -9.03 -11.53
C TYR A 260 13.17 -7.81 -11.06
N PRO A 261 13.60 -6.57 -11.36
CA PRO A 261 12.79 -5.40 -11.05
C PRO A 261 11.55 -5.38 -11.93
N PHE A 262 10.39 -5.15 -11.33
CA PHE A 262 9.13 -5.01 -12.06
C PHE A 262 8.45 -3.69 -11.73
N LYS A 263 7.65 -3.21 -12.69
CA LYS A 263 6.82 -2.02 -12.55
C LYS A 263 5.44 -2.31 -13.15
N VAL A 264 4.38 -2.17 -12.35
CA VAL A 264 2.99 -2.38 -12.76
C VAL A 264 2.23 -1.06 -12.64
N LEU A 265 1.51 -0.70 -13.69
CA LEU A 265 0.57 0.41 -13.68
C LEU A 265 -0.84 -0.15 -13.53
N VAL A 266 -1.55 0.29 -12.50
CA VAL A 266 -2.94 -0.09 -12.26
C VAL A 266 -3.80 1.12 -12.54
N GLY A 267 -4.63 1.03 -13.57
CA GLY A 267 -5.58 2.06 -13.95
C GLY A 267 -6.68 2.27 -12.89
N PRO A 268 -7.45 3.36 -12.98
CA PRO A 268 -8.44 3.73 -11.96
C PRO A 268 -9.51 2.65 -11.78
N ASP A 269 -9.87 1.94 -12.86
CA ASP A 269 -10.88 0.87 -12.85
C ASP A 269 -10.42 -0.40 -12.13
N ASN A 270 -9.11 -0.61 -12.00
CA ASN A 270 -8.50 -1.80 -11.39
C ASN A 270 -7.88 -1.50 -10.02
N LEU A 271 -7.92 -0.23 -9.59
CA LEU A 271 -7.29 0.23 -8.36
C LEU A 271 -8.00 -0.29 -7.11
N THR A 272 -9.31 -0.49 -7.21
CA THR A 272 -10.16 -0.89 -6.09
C THR A 272 -10.91 -2.18 -6.38
N ALA A 273 -11.08 -3.00 -5.35
CA ALA A 273 -11.98 -4.13 -5.43
C ALA A 273 -13.44 -3.65 -5.48
N ASN A 274 -14.29 -4.38 -6.21
CA ASN A 274 -15.74 -4.16 -6.25
C ASN A 274 -16.19 -2.83 -6.88
N GLY A 275 -15.37 -2.22 -7.75
CA GLY A 275 -15.77 -1.06 -8.56
C GLY A 275 -15.93 0.26 -7.78
N ILE A 276 -15.26 0.38 -6.63
CA ILE A 276 -15.33 1.58 -5.80
C ILE A 276 -14.42 2.68 -6.40
N TYR A 277 -14.98 3.73 -6.97
CA TYR A 277 -14.18 4.80 -7.55
C TYR A 277 -13.56 5.72 -6.48
N ILE A 278 -12.27 6.04 -6.63
CA ILE A 278 -11.59 7.04 -5.81
C ILE A 278 -11.50 8.35 -6.61
N PRO A 279 -12.16 9.44 -6.15
CA PRO A 279 -12.06 10.73 -6.83
C PRO A 279 -10.62 11.25 -6.81
N ASP A 280 -10.23 11.94 -7.88
CA ASP A 280 -8.93 12.58 -8.06
C ASP A 280 -7.71 11.63 -8.13
N VAL A 281 -7.93 10.32 -8.29
CA VAL A 281 -6.85 9.32 -8.46
C VAL A 281 -6.90 8.71 -9.86
N ALA A 282 -5.89 9.03 -10.68
CA ALA A 282 -5.76 8.53 -12.05
C ALA A 282 -5.22 7.09 -12.14
N GLY A 283 -4.67 6.53 -11.06
CA GLY A 283 -4.11 5.17 -11.01
C GLY A 283 -2.98 5.04 -9.98
N ALA A 284 -2.45 3.82 -9.84
CA ALA A 284 -1.30 3.54 -8.98
C ALA A 284 -0.16 2.88 -9.76
N VAL A 285 1.06 3.12 -9.28
CA VAL A 285 2.29 2.52 -9.81
C VAL A 285 2.89 1.65 -8.73
N PHE A 286 2.94 0.34 -8.95
CA PHE A 286 3.63 -0.61 -8.09
C PHE A 286 5.02 -0.88 -8.66
N SER A 287 6.07 -0.76 -7.86
CA SER A 287 7.41 -1.20 -8.23
C SER A 287 8.01 -2.05 -7.14
N GLY A 288 8.73 -3.09 -7.53
CA GLY A 288 9.34 -4.03 -6.60
C GLY A 288 10.32 -4.95 -7.27
N THR A 289 10.90 -5.84 -6.48
CA THR A 289 11.78 -6.90 -6.93
C THR A 289 11.03 -8.22 -6.78
N ALA A 290 10.88 -8.97 -7.87
CA ALA A 290 10.28 -10.30 -7.81
C ALA A 290 11.38 -11.29 -7.40
N SER A 291 11.30 -11.77 -6.15
CA SER A 291 12.16 -12.81 -5.58
C SER A 291 11.40 -14.08 -5.26
#